data_AF-A0A453LCE1-F1
#
_entry.id   AF-A0A453LCE1-F1
#
_cell.length_a   1.000
_cell.length_b   1.000
_cell.length_c   1.000
_cell.angle_alpha   90.00
_cell.angle_beta   90.00
_cell.angle_gamma   90.00
#
_symmetry.space_group_name_H-M   'P 1'
#
loop_
_entity.id
_entity.type
_entity.pdbx_description
1 polymer ?
#
loop_
_entity_poly.entity_id
_entity_poly.type
_entity_poly.pdbx_seq_one_letter_code
_entity_poly.pdbx_strand_id
1 'polypeptide(L)'
;MCSACCIVLLSTISFVLTIEFSCYFPMQVINFSGSELQKQLAEANLSFPLIVKPQVACGVADAHNMALVFQIEEFSNLSVPLPAILQEYIDHGSKIYKFYVIGDKVFHAVKTSMPNANLLKSSSGDEPLTFNSLKTLPVATKEQLLLNRAQDNKSLNIGVVEEAAKLLKESLGLTIFGFDVVVQEGSGDHVIVDLNYLPSFKEVPDSEAMPAFWDAIRQSYESKKGKVQT
;
A
#
# COMPACT_ATOMS: atom_id res chain seq x y z
N MET A 1 -0.45 -13.47 2.65
CA MET A 1 -1.27 -12.56 3.47
C MET A 1 -1.81 -11.48 2.57
N CYS A 2 -3.10 -11.21 2.67
CA CYS A 2 -3.89 -10.61 1.60
C CYS A 2 -4.09 -9.11 1.82
N SER A 3 -3.79 -8.31 0.79
CA SER A 3 -3.95 -6.84 0.74
C SER A 3 -5.38 -6.36 1.09
N ALA A 4 -6.38 -7.24 1.05
CA ALA A 4 -7.75 -6.90 1.41
C ALA A 4 -7.98 -6.68 2.92
N CYS A 5 -7.12 -7.21 3.81
CA CYS A 5 -7.17 -6.82 5.23
C CYS A 5 -6.59 -5.41 5.46
N CYS A 6 -5.80 -4.89 4.52
CA CYS A 6 -5.19 -3.55 4.56
C CYS A 6 -6.17 -2.44 4.21
N ILE A 7 -7.16 -2.75 3.38
CA ILE A 7 -8.07 -1.75 2.78
C ILE A 7 -9.02 -1.12 3.81
N VAL A 8 -9.52 -1.91 4.78
CA VAL A 8 -10.34 -1.40 5.89
C VAL A 8 -9.51 -0.54 6.86
N LEU A 9 -8.21 -0.80 6.93
CA LEU A 9 -7.26 -0.06 7.75
C LEU A 9 -6.86 1.27 7.10
N LEU A 10 -6.64 1.35 5.78
CA LEU A 10 -6.27 2.60 5.12
C LEU A 10 -7.36 3.68 5.18
N SER A 11 -8.64 3.31 5.15
CA SER A 11 -9.76 4.25 5.37
C SER A 11 -9.82 4.78 6.81
N THR A 12 -9.27 4.07 7.79
CA THR A 12 -9.17 4.51 9.19
C THR A 12 -7.82 5.16 9.53
N ILE A 13 -6.76 4.90 8.76
CA ILE A 13 -5.41 5.45 8.96
C ILE A 13 -5.23 6.83 8.32
N SER A 14 -6.09 7.22 7.38
CA SER A 14 -5.98 8.51 6.66
C SER A 14 -6.00 9.76 7.56
N PHE A 15 -6.25 9.61 8.87
CA PHE A 15 -6.23 10.69 9.86
C PHE A 15 -4.95 10.77 10.71
N VAL A 16 -3.99 9.84 10.56
CA VAL A 16 -2.93 9.63 11.56
C VAL A 16 -1.54 10.15 11.16
N LEU A 17 -1.28 10.43 9.89
CA LEU A 17 0.07 10.83 9.43
C LEU A 17 0.09 12.31 9.01
N THR A 18 0.34 13.21 9.96
CA THR A 18 0.65 14.63 9.69
C THR A 18 2.16 14.92 9.72
N ILE A 19 2.98 13.93 9.37
CA ILE A 19 4.44 14.05 9.32
C ILE A 19 4.86 13.71 7.90
N GLU A 20 5.42 14.65 7.13
CA GLU A 20 6.13 14.52 5.82
C GLU A 20 5.64 13.50 4.76
N PHE A 21 4.51 12.86 4.97
CA PHE A 21 3.86 11.92 4.06
C PHE A 21 2.74 12.68 3.36
N SER A 22 2.74 12.66 2.03
CA SER A 22 1.60 13.15 1.27
C SER A 22 0.40 12.21 1.50
N CYS A 23 -0.66 12.75 2.07
CA CYS A 23 -1.89 12.01 2.36
C CYS A 23 -2.72 11.86 1.09
N TYR A 24 -2.59 10.71 0.43
CA TYR A 24 -3.51 10.30 -0.62
C TYR A 24 -4.71 9.63 0.02
N PHE A 25 -5.88 10.28 -0.06
CA PHE A 25 -7.11 9.79 0.56
C PHE A 25 -7.79 8.76 -0.36
N PRO A 26 -7.79 7.46 0.01
CA PRO A 26 -8.54 6.48 -0.75
C PRO A 26 -10.05 6.75 -0.64
N MET A 27 -10.76 6.62 -1.76
CA MET A 27 -12.21 6.73 -1.80
C MET A 27 -12.85 5.35 -1.97
N GLN A 28 -13.80 5.00 -1.10
CA GLN A 28 -14.59 3.79 -1.26
C GLN A 28 -15.72 4.01 -2.26
N VAL A 29 -15.93 3.03 -3.13
CA VAL A 29 -17.05 2.98 -4.08
C VAL A 29 -17.80 1.66 -3.96
N ILE A 30 -19.12 1.74 -4.09
CA ILE A 30 -20.02 0.58 -4.07
C ILE A 30 -20.57 0.26 -5.47
N ASN A 31 -20.23 1.08 -6.46
CA ASN A 31 -20.67 0.98 -7.84
C ASN A 31 -19.71 1.76 -8.75
N PHE A 32 -19.52 1.27 -9.98
CA PHE A 32 -18.72 1.94 -11.02
C PHE A 32 -19.56 2.74 -12.02
N SER A 33 -20.89 2.84 -11.82
CA SER A 33 -21.77 3.42 -12.84
C SER A 33 -21.74 4.95 -12.90
N GLY A 34 -21.36 5.47 -14.08
CA GLY A 34 -21.85 6.72 -14.65
C GLY A 34 -21.60 8.01 -13.86
N SER A 35 -22.52 8.97 -14.00
CA SER A 35 -22.39 10.37 -13.52
C SER A 35 -22.17 10.51 -12.02
N GLU A 36 -22.64 9.54 -11.22
CA GLU A 36 -22.43 9.54 -9.76
C GLU A 36 -20.96 9.30 -9.42
N LEU A 37 -20.30 8.35 -10.09
CA LEU A 37 -18.87 8.11 -9.90
C LEU A 37 -18.06 9.35 -10.29
N GLN A 38 -18.40 10.00 -11.41
CA GLN A 38 -17.74 11.22 -11.84
C GLN A 38 -17.84 12.34 -10.80
N LYS A 39 -19.03 12.50 -10.21
CA LYS A 39 -19.27 13.47 -9.14
C LYS A 39 -18.45 13.13 -7.89
N GLN A 40 -18.45 11.86 -7.46
CA GLN A 40 -17.68 11.41 -6.30
C GLN A 40 -16.17 11.61 -6.48
N LEU A 41 -15.64 11.30 -7.67
CA LEU A 41 -14.24 11.55 -8.01
C LEU A 41 -13.88 13.04 -7.94
N ALA A 42 -14.75 13.90 -8.45
CA ALA A 42 -14.57 15.35 -8.41
C ALA A 42 -14.64 15.90 -6.97
N GLU A 43 -15.58 15.40 -6.16
CA GLU A 43 -15.72 15.79 -4.74
C GLU A 43 -14.53 15.31 -3.90
N ALA A 44 -13.96 14.14 -4.21
CA ALA A 44 -12.77 13.60 -3.56
C ALA A 44 -11.45 14.18 -4.12
N ASN A 45 -11.52 14.99 -5.18
CA ASN A 45 -10.37 15.56 -5.89
C ASN A 45 -9.33 14.50 -6.33
N LEU A 46 -9.82 13.35 -6.80
CA LEU A 46 -8.98 12.25 -7.27
C LEU A 46 -8.55 12.44 -8.73
N SER A 47 -7.27 12.24 -8.99
CA SER A 47 -6.62 12.38 -10.29
C SER A 47 -6.22 11.01 -10.86
N PHE A 48 -6.38 10.86 -12.17
CA PHE A 48 -5.91 9.67 -12.88
C PHE A 48 -4.38 9.65 -13.00
N PRO A 49 -3.75 8.46 -13.01
CA PRO A 49 -4.39 7.14 -12.99
C PRO A 49 -4.82 6.70 -11.59
N LEU A 50 -5.86 5.87 -11.51
CA LEU A 50 -6.39 5.33 -10.26
C LEU A 50 -6.15 3.82 -10.19
N ILE A 51 -5.58 3.35 -9.08
CA ILE A 51 -5.55 1.94 -8.76
C ILE A 51 -6.83 1.55 -8.02
N VAL A 52 -7.53 0.53 -8.53
CA VAL A 52 -8.77 0.00 -7.98
C VAL A 52 -8.47 -1.28 -7.22
N LYS A 53 -8.82 -1.31 -5.94
CA LYS A 53 -8.56 -2.43 -5.03
C LYS A 53 -9.89 -2.97 -4.48
N PRO A 54 -10.23 -4.26 -4.64
CA PRO A 54 -11.42 -4.82 -4.01
C PRO A 54 -11.32 -4.73 -2.48
N GLN A 55 -12.36 -4.25 -1.81
CA GLN A 55 -12.41 -4.25 -0.35
C GLN A 55 -12.73 -5.64 0.23
N VAL A 56 -13.28 -6.54 -0.57
CA VAL A 56 -13.68 -7.88 -0.13
C VAL A 56 -12.48 -8.66 0.41
N ALA A 57 -12.57 -9.06 1.69
CA ALA A 57 -11.48 -9.73 2.41
C ALA A 57 -11.38 -11.25 2.16
N CYS A 58 -10.23 -11.77 2.58
CA CYS A 58 -9.71 -13.15 2.62
C CYS A 58 -10.66 -14.31 2.22
N GLY A 59 -10.17 -15.20 1.33
CA GLY A 59 -10.74 -16.53 1.09
C GLY A 59 -11.46 -16.69 -0.24
N VAL A 60 -11.73 -15.60 -0.96
CA VAL A 60 -12.27 -15.61 -2.32
C VAL A 60 -11.16 -15.38 -3.34
N ALA A 61 -11.17 -16.14 -4.44
CA ALA A 61 -10.12 -16.09 -5.47
C ALA A 61 -9.94 -14.67 -6.07
N ASP A 62 -10.99 -13.85 -6.02
CA ASP A 62 -11.06 -12.55 -6.67
C ASP A 62 -10.66 -11.36 -5.80
N ALA A 63 -10.36 -11.55 -4.50
CA ALA A 63 -9.92 -10.49 -3.58
C ALA A 63 -8.58 -9.83 -3.99
N HIS A 64 -7.90 -10.42 -4.96
CA HIS A 64 -6.60 -9.98 -5.47
C HIS A 64 -6.66 -9.38 -6.87
N ASN A 65 -7.84 -9.37 -7.50
CA ASN A 65 -8.03 -8.82 -8.84
C ASN A 65 -8.15 -7.30 -8.72
N MET A 66 -7.12 -6.61 -9.15
CA MET A 66 -7.01 -5.15 -9.11
C MET A 66 -7.01 -4.62 -10.55
N ALA A 67 -7.14 -3.31 -10.67
CA ALA A 67 -6.96 -2.65 -11.96
C ALA A 67 -6.28 -1.30 -11.81
N LEU A 68 -5.59 -0.88 -12.86
CA LEU A 68 -5.13 0.48 -13.03
C LEU A 68 -5.96 1.12 -14.15
N VAL A 69 -6.63 2.22 -13.80
CA VAL A 69 -7.58 2.94 -14.64
C VAL A 69 -6.96 4.28 -15.02
N PHE A 70 -6.91 4.62 -16.30
CA PHE A 70 -6.27 5.86 -16.79
C PHE A 70 -7.25 6.97 -17.14
N GLN A 71 -8.52 6.65 -17.32
CA GLN A 71 -9.59 7.61 -17.62
C GLN A 71 -10.95 7.10 -17.15
N ILE A 72 -11.95 7.96 -17.09
CA ILE A 72 -13.24 7.62 -16.45
C ILE A 72 -14.05 6.58 -17.24
N GLU A 73 -13.88 6.55 -18.57
CA GLU A 73 -14.58 5.66 -19.49
C GLU A 73 -14.24 4.18 -19.23
N GLU A 74 -13.02 3.90 -18.77
CA GLU A 74 -12.51 2.56 -18.47
C GLU A 74 -13.23 1.88 -17.28
N PHE A 75 -13.89 2.64 -16.40
CA PHE A 75 -14.67 2.07 -15.29
C PHE A 75 -15.88 1.25 -15.76
N SER A 76 -16.41 1.54 -16.95
CA SER A 76 -17.59 0.85 -17.50
C SER A 76 -17.34 -0.63 -17.78
N ASN A 77 -16.08 -1.01 -18.04
CA ASN A 77 -15.66 -2.38 -18.38
C ASN A 77 -14.95 -3.09 -17.21
N LEU A 78 -15.03 -2.53 -16.00
CA LEU A 78 -14.23 -2.99 -14.88
C LEU A 78 -14.84 -4.22 -14.20
N SER A 79 -14.08 -5.33 -14.15
CA SER A 79 -14.49 -6.58 -13.50
C SER A 79 -14.00 -6.72 -12.05
N VAL A 80 -13.52 -5.63 -11.44
CA VAL A 80 -13.03 -5.65 -10.05
C VAL A 80 -14.22 -5.82 -9.09
N PRO A 81 -14.18 -6.74 -8.11
CA PRO A 81 -15.27 -6.91 -7.16
C PRO A 81 -15.55 -5.64 -6.34
N LEU A 82 -16.84 -5.36 -6.12
CA LEU A 82 -17.33 -4.29 -5.28
C LEU A 82 -17.71 -4.81 -3.87
N PRO A 83 -17.64 -3.98 -2.81
CA PRO A 83 -17.12 -2.61 -2.82
C PRO A 83 -15.62 -2.57 -3.11
N ALA A 84 -15.15 -1.45 -3.66
CA ALA A 84 -13.76 -1.25 -4.03
C ALA A 84 -13.24 0.08 -3.48
N ILE A 85 -11.93 0.19 -3.38
CA ILE A 85 -11.21 1.41 -3.07
C ILE A 85 -10.56 1.94 -4.33
N LEU A 86 -10.75 3.23 -4.58
CA LEU A 86 -10.02 4.03 -5.55
C LEU A 86 -8.92 4.78 -4.82
N GLN A 87 -7.69 4.61 -5.29
CA GLN A 87 -6.52 5.32 -4.79
C GLN A 87 -5.74 5.86 -5.98
N GLU A 88 -5.18 7.06 -5.87
CA GLU A 88 -4.28 7.56 -6.91
C GLU A 88 -3.07 6.66 -7.07
N TYR A 89 -2.71 6.38 -8.31
CA TYR A 89 -1.49 5.67 -8.63
C TYR A 89 -0.32 6.64 -8.59
N ILE A 90 0.67 6.29 -7.79
CA ILE A 90 1.84 7.13 -7.53
C ILE A 90 2.98 6.59 -8.38
N ASP A 91 3.56 7.40 -9.25
CA ASP A 91 4.80 7.05 -9.94
C ASP A 91 5.96 7.04 -8.92
N HIS A 92 6.72 5.94 -8.91
CA HIS A 92 7.65 5.64 -7.82
C HIS A 92 8.92 4.93 -8.29
N GLY A 93 9.30 5.11 -9.55
CA GLY A 93 10.52 4.56 -10.12
C GLY A 93 10.63 3.03 -10.04
N SER A 94 9.48 2.34 -9.92
CA SER A 94 9.38 0.88 -9.80
C SER A 94 10.07 0.27 -8.58
N LYS A 95 10.15 1.01 -7.47
CA LYS A 95 10.69 0.52 -6.19
C LYS A 95 9.65 0.62 -5.07
N ILE A 96 9.48 -0.48 -4.33
CA ILE A 96 8.64 -0.51 -3.14
C ILE A 96 9.47 -0.96 -1.95
N TYR A 97 9.25 -0.29 -0.81
CA TYR A 97 9.93 -0.56 0.45
C TYR A 97 8.94 -1.25 1.37
N LYS A 98 9.18 -2.52 1.66
CA LYS A 98 8.37 -3.30 2.60
C LYS A 98 8.94 -3.15 3.99
N PHE A 99 8.18 -2.55 4.89
CA PHE A 99 8.52 -2.42 6.29
C PHE A 99 7.82 -3.48 7.14
N TYR A 100 8.51 -3.91 8.18
CA TYR A 100 8.10 -4.97 9.08
C TYR A 100 8.34 -4.51 10.52
N VAL A 101 7.28 -4.37 11.29
CA VAL A 101 7.34 -3.94 12.68
C VAL A 101 7.05 -5.14 13.58
N ILE A 102 7.97 -5.41 14.51
CA ILE A 102 7.83 -6.45 15.52
C ILE A 102 8.18 -5.85 16.89
N GLY A 103 7.16 -5.53 17.69
CA GLY A 103 7.35 -4.82 18.95
C GLY A 103 7.91 -3.43 18.71
N ASP A 104 9.16 -3.19 19.11
CA ASP A 104 9.88 -1.93 18.94
C ASP A 104 10.88 -1.96 17.78
N LYS A 105 11.05 -3.12 17.13
CA LYS A 105 12.00 -3.27 16.03
C LYS A 105 11.30 -3.04 14.69
N VAL A 106 11.98 -2.30 13.82
CA VAL A 106 11.56 -2.03 12.45
C VAL A 106 12.61 -2.64 11.51
N PHE A 107 12.15 -3.46 10.58
CA PHE A 107 12.96 -4.03 9.51
C PHE A 107 12.42 -3.56 8.18
N HIS A 108 13.25 -3.55 7.14
CA HIS A 108 12.78 -3.24 5.80
C HIS A 108 13.45 -4.07 4.71
N ALA A 109 12.75 -4.24 3.59
CA ALA A 109 13.28 -4.84 2.38
C ALA A 109 12.89 -4.01 1.15
N VAL A 110 13.78 -3.92 0.17
CA VAL A 110 13.51 -3.22 -1.09
C VAL A 110 13.14 -4.25 -2.14
N LYS A 111 12.03 -4.01 -2.86
CA LYS A 111 11.57 -4.88 -3.95
C LYS A 111 11.32 -4.06 -5.20
N THR A 112 11.44 -4.71 -6.35
CA THR A 112 10.94 -4.17 -7.61
C THR A 112 9.41 -4.15 -7.58
N SER A 113 8.83 -3.06 -8.07
CA SER A 113 7.40 -2.78 -8.07
C SER A 113 6.90 -2.54 -9.51
N MET A 114 5.67 -2.05 -9.63
CA MET A 114 5.05 -1.67 -10.89
C MET A 114 5.80 -0.51 -11.57
N PRO A 115 5.89 -0.51 -12.91
CA PRO A 115 6.39 0.63 -13.68
C PRO A 115 5.59 1.91 -13.44
N ASN A 116 6.18 3.05 -13.77
CA ASN A 116 5.43 4.31 -13.82
C ASN A 116 4.30 4.23 -14.85
N ALA A 117 3.24 5.00 -14.62
CA ALA A 117 2.01 4.97 -15.39
C ALA A 117 2.22 5.20 -16.89
N ASN A 118 3.15 6.08 -17.25
CA ASN A 118 3.52 6.35 -18.64
C ASN A 118 4.08 5.12 -19.39
N LEU A 119 4.69 4.16 -18.68
CA LEU A 119 5.20 2.91 -19.23
C LEU A 119 4.15 1.79 -19.24
N LEU A 120 3.06 1.98 -18.48
CA LEU A 120 1.96 1.02 -18.36
C LEU A 120 0.80 1.32 -19.31
N LYS A 121 0.63 2.57 -19.73
CA LYS A 121 -0.43 2.95 -20.66
C LYS A 121 -0.21 2.26 -21.99
N SER A 122 -1.04 1.26 -22.30
CA SER A 122 -1.00 0.63 -23.61
C SER A 122 -1.47 1.64 -24.67
N SER A 123 -0.82 1.65 -25.83
CA SER A 123 -1.26 2.45 -26.98
C SER A 123 -2.52 1.89 -27.66
N SER A 124 -3.19 0.90 -27.05
CA SER A 124 -4.28 0.12 -27.63
C SER A 124 -5.49 0.04 -26.69
N GLY A 125 -6.38 1.04 -26.78
CA GLY A 125 -7.78 0.94 -26.37
C GLY A 125 -8.16 1.52 -25.00
N ASP A 126 -9.47 1.81 -24.85
CA ASP A 126 -10.15 2.31 -23.65
C ASP A 126 -10.34 1.20 -22.58
N GLU A 127 -9.37 0.29 -22.42
CA GLU A 127 -9.44 -0.83 -21.48
C GLU A 127 -8.52 -0.61 -20.28
N PRO A 128 -9.02 -0.84 -19.04
CA PRO A 128 -8.19 -0.75 -17.84
C PRO A 128 -7.16 -1.88 -17.78
N LEU A 129 -5.98 -1.59 -17.22
CA LEU A 129 -4.97 -2.61 -16.97
C LEU A 129 -5.37 -3.45 -15.76
N THR A 130 -5.92 -4.64 -16.00
CA THR A 130 -6.30 -5.58 -14.93
C THR A 130 -5.16 -6.54 -14.58
N PHE A 131 -5.00 -6.85 -13.29
CA PHE A 131 -3.96 -7.76 -12.81
C PHE A 131 -4.33 -8.41 -11.48
N ASN A 132 -3.65 -9.52 -11.16
CA ASN A 132 -3.81 -10.18 -9.87
C ASN A 132 -2.57 -9.96 -9.01
N SER A 133 -2.74 -9.34 -7.83
CA SER A 133 -1.62 -8.98 -6.93
C SER A 133 -0.78 -10.17 -6.43
N LEU A 134 -1.26 -11.41 -6.55
CA LEU A 134 -0.50 -12.60 -6.17
C LEU A 134 0.08 -13.38 -7.34
N LYS A 135 -0.46 -13.21 -8.56
CA LYS A 135 -0.13 -14.06 -9.72
C LYS A 135 0.58 -13.30 -10.83
N THR A 136 0.09 -12.12 -11.18
CA THR A 136 0.45 -11.41 -12.42
C THR A 136 0.61 -9.91 -12.19
N LEU A 137 1.36 -9.52 -11.16
CA LEU A 137 1.75 -8.11 -10.99
C LEU A 137 2.60 -7.67 -12.20
N PRO A 138 2.26 -6.56 -12.87
CA PRO A 138 3.11 -5.96 -13.87
C PRO A 138 4.37 -5.45 -13.16
N VAL A 139 5.46 -6.20 -13.17
CA VAL A 139 6.73 -5.77 -12.57
C VAL A 139 7.60 -5.17 -13.65
N ALA A 140 8.29 -4.07 -13.34
CA ALA A 140 9.15 -3.41 -14.31
C ALA A 140 10.22 -4.34 -14.88
N THR A 141 10.37 -4.32 -16.20
CA THR A 141 11.42 -5.07 -16.90
C THR A 141 12.78 -4.45 -16.62
N LYS A 142 13.86 -5.19 -16.91
CA LYS A 142 15.22 -4.67 -16.72
C LYS A 142 15.47 -3.40 -17.54
N GLU A 143 14.90 -3.32 -18.73
CA GLU A 143 15.01 -2.17 -19.63
C GLU A 143 14.31 -0.93 -19.04
N GLN A 144 13.10 -1.10 -18.51
CA GLN A 144 12.36 -0.04 -17.83
C GLN A 144 13.10 0.46 -16.57
N LEU A 145 13.69 -0.46 -15.80
CA LEU A 145 14.50 -0.10 -14.64
C LEU A 145 15.76 0.69 -14.99
N LEU A 146 16.35 0.45 -16.16
CA LEU A 146 17.53 1.21 -16.63
C LEU A 146 17.15 2.64 -17.03
N LEU A 147 15.96 2.86 -17.60
CA LEU A 147 15.45 4.20 -17.91
C LEU A 147 15.25 5.03 -16.65
N ASN A 148 14.68 4.43 -15.58
CA ASN A 148 14.41 5.13 -14.32
C ASN A 148 15.68 5.50 -13.53
N ARG A 149 16.80 4.77 -13.72
CA ARG A 149 18.07 5.08 -13.03
C ARG A 149 18.67 6.43 -13.44
N ALA A 150 18.27 6.98 -14.58
CA ALA A 150 18.75 8.27 -15.05
C ALA A 150 17.96 9.47 -14.48
N GLN A 151 16.80 9.25 -13.87
CA GLN A 151 15.85 10.33 -13.57
C GLN A 151 15.59 10.65 -12.08
N ASP A 152 15.98 9.82 -11.10
CA ASP A 152 15.73 10.22 -9.70
C ASP A 152 16.77 9.75 -8.67
N ASN A 153 17.17 10.71 -7.83
CA ASN A 153 18.19 10.62 -6.78
C ASN A 153 17.59 10.69 -5.37
N LYS A 154 16.28 10.86 -5.21
CA LYS A 154 15.66 10.91 -3.87
C LYS A 154 15.48 9.51 -3.30
N SER A 155 16.18 9.23 -2.21
CA SER A 155 16.13 7.96 -1.49
C SER A 155 15.15 8.00 -0.32
N LEU A 156 14.65 6.83 0.06
CA LEU A 156 13.90 6.61 1.29
C LEU A 156 14.60 7.25 2.51
N ASN A 157 13.87 8.05 3.29
CA ASN A 157 14.34 8.55 4.58
C ASN A 157 13.88 7.57 5.67
N ILE A 158 14.79 6.72 6.14
CA ILE A 158 14.46 5.66 7.11
C ILE A 158 13.93 6.26 8.42
N GLY A 159 14.49 7.38 8.89
CA GLY A 159 14.06 7.99 10.15
C GLY A 159 12.60 8.46 10.13
N VAL A 160 12.18 9.07 9.03
CA VAL A 160 10.78 9.49 8.83
C VAL A 160 9.84 8.28 8.81
N VAL A 161 10.26 7.17 8.20
CA VAL A 161 9.45 5.95 8.15
C VAL A 161 9.40 5.22 9.49
N GLU A 162 10.47 5.22 10.27
CA GLU A 162 10.48 4.69 11.64
C GLU A 162 9.54 5.47 12.57
N GLU A 163 9.49 6.80 12.41
CA GLU A 163 8.53 7.64 13.13
C GLU A 163 7.07 7.32 12.71
N ALA A 164 6.81 7.18 11.41
CA ALA A 164 5.51 6.73 10.91
C ALA A 164 5.14 5.34 11.46
N ALA A 165 6.09 4.39 11.52
CA ALA A 165 5.86 3.07 12.10
C ALA A 165 5.44 3.17 13.58
N LYS A 166 6.06 4.06 14.36
CA LYS A 166 5.69 4.31 15.75
C LYS A 166 4.26 4.89 15.86
N LEU A 167 3.92 5.88 15.05
CA LEU A 167 2.57 6.47 15.04
C LEU A 167 1.50 5.46 14.65
N LEU A 168 1.76 4.62 13.65
CA LEU A 168 0.86 3.53 13.24
C LEU A 168 0.67 2.52 14.36
N LYS A 169 1.76 2.13 15.03
CA LYS A 169 1.74 1.22 16.18
C LYS A 169 0.82 1.75 17.28
N GLU A 170 1.02 3.01 17.68
CA GLU A 170 0.27 3.66 18.76
C GLU A 170 -1.20 3.86 18.38
N SER A 171 -1.47 4.35 17.18
CA SER A 171 -2.82 4.70 16.73
C SER A 171 -3.70 3.50 16.44
N LEU A 172 -3.11 2.41 15.94
CA LEU A 172 -3.83 1.17 15.62
C LEU A 172 -3.78 0.13 16.75
N GLY A 173 -2.96 0.37 17.79
CA GLY A 173 -2.72 -0.58 18.86
C GLY A 173 -2.10 -1.90 18.39
N LEU A 174 -1.43 -1.90 17.23
CA LEU A 174 -0.80 -3.09 16.65
C LEU A 174 0.60 -3.26 17.20
N THR A 175 1.01 -4.49 17.49
CA THR A 175 2.38 -4.80 17.93
C THR A 175 3.21 -5.44 16.81
N ILE A 176 2.53 -6.11 15.87
CA ILE A 176 3.17 -6.86 14.80
C ILE A 176 2.40 -6.59 13.51
N PHE A 177 3.02 -5.87 12.60
CA PHE A 177 2.41 -5.47 11.33
C PHE A 177 3.50 -5.17 10.30
N GLY A 178 3.12 -5.02 9.05
CA GLY A 178 4.00 -4.50 8.01
C GLY A 178 3.26 -3.53 7.15
N PHE A 179 3.99 -2.68 6.46
CA PHE A 179 3.41 -1.68 5.58
C PHE A 179 4.35 -1.42 4.41
N ASP A 180 3.78 -1.07 3.29
CA ASP A 180 4.52 -0.85 2.05
C ASP A 180 4.58 0.65 1.78
N VAL A 181 5.80 1.14 1.52
CA VAL A 181 6.08 2.55 1.24
C VAL A 181 6.62 2.68 -0.17
N VAL A 182 6.14 3.68 -0.90
CA VAL A 182 6.73 4.14 -2.16
C VAL A 182 7.26 5.56 -1.97
N VAL A 183 8.26 5.94 -2.76
CA VAL A 183 8.77 7.31 -2.82
C VAL A 183 8.26 7.91 -4.12
N GLN A 184 7.45 8.95 -4.04
CA GLN A 184 6.87 9.59 -5.22
C GLN A 184 7.95 10.28 -6.04
N GLU A 185 7.94 10.01 -7.35
CA GLU A 185 8.85 10.66 -8.30
C GLU A 185 8.52 12.16 -8.44
N GLY A 186 9.56 13.00 -8.46
CA GLY A 186 9.42 14.45 -8.48
C GLY A 186 9.34 15.09 -7.09
N SER A 187 8.25 14.86 -6.33
CA SER A 187 8.09 15.42 -4.97
C SER A 187 9.09 14.81 -3.99
N GLY A 188 9.33 13.50 -4.08
CA GLY A 188 10.13 12.74 -3.14
C GLY A 188 9.38 12.33 -1.87
N ASP A 189 8.07 12.53 -1.84
CA ASP A 189 7.24 12.24 -0.68
C ASP A 189 7.18 10.73 -0.42
N HIS A 190 7.23 10.34 0.85
CA HIS A 190 6.99 8.97 1.27
C HIS A 190 5.49 8.73 1.31
N VAL A 191 5.01 7.63 0.72
CA VAL A 191 3.58 7.31 0.72
C VAL A 191 3.36 5.86 1.11
N ILE A 192 2.53 5.63 2.12
CA ILE A 192 2.12 4.30 2.54
C ILE A 192 0.99 3.81 1.63
N VAL A 193 1.21 2.71 0.93
CA VAL A 193 0.28 2.18 -0.09
C VAL A 193 -0.44 0.90 0.33
N ASP A 194 0.05 0.21 1.36
CA ASP A 194 -0.51 -1.02 1.91
C ASP A 194 -0.13 -1.18 3.39
N LEU A 195 -1.00 -1.76 4.23
CA LEU A 195 -0.71 -2.07 5.64
C LEU A 195 -1.30 -3.42 6.05
N ASN A 196 -0.44 -4.39 6.31
CA ASN A 196 -0.79 -5.76 6.65
C ASN A 196 -0.63 -6.03 8.16
N TYR A 197 -1.66 -6.58 8.80
CA TYR A 197 -1.50 -7.16 10.14
C TYR A 197 -0.75 -8.49 10.06
N LEU A 198 0.24 -8.70 10.93
CA LEU A 198 1.00 -9.95 11.07
C LEU A 198 1.59 -10.52 9.76
N PRO A 199 2.28 -9.77 8.87
CA PRO A 199 2.71 -10.22 7.54
C PRO A 199 3.60 -11.48 7.55
N SER A 200 3.99 -12.01 6.39
CA SER A 200 4.76 -13.27 6.34
C SER A 200 6.24 -13.16 6.73
N PHE A 201 6.78 -11.95 6.92
CA PHE A 201 8.20 -11.68 7.27
C PHE A 201 9.26 -12.42 6.43
N LYS A 202 8.93 -12.84 5.20
CA LYS A 202 9.81 -13.68 4.35
C LYS A 202 11.13 -13.01 3.99
N GLU A 203 11.16 -11.69 4.02
CA GLU A 203 12.32 -10.88 3.72
C GLU A 203 13.15 -10.51 4.97
N VAL A 204 12.75 -10.94 6.17
CA VAL A 204 13.49 -10.73 7.41
C VAL A 204 14.11 -12.05 7.86
N PRO A 205 15.44 -12.14 8.10
CA PRO A 205 16.07 -13.37 8.56
C PRO A 205 15.52 -13.86 9.89
N ASP A 206 15.33 -15.17 10.04
CA ASP A 206 14.85 -15.78 11.30
C ASP A 206 15.73 -15.43 12.50
N SER A 207 17.04 -15.27 12.28
CA SER A 207 18.00 -14.85 13.32
C SER A 207 17.70 -13.46 13.89
N GLU A 208 16.98 -12.62 13.16
CA GLU A 208 16.59 -11.27 13.58
C GLU A 208 15.11 -11.23 14.01
N ALA A 209 14.24 -11.86 13.23
CA ALA A 209 12.81 -11.89 13.46
C ALA A 209 12.46 -12.66 14.74
N MET A 210 13.01 -13.87 14.94
CA MET A 210 12.63 -14.73 16.07
C MET A 210 12.91 -14.08 17.44
N PRO A 211 14.10 -13.47 17.69
CA PRO A 211 14.33 -12.72 18.91
C PRO A 211 13.36 -11.53 19.06
N ALA A 212 13.08 -10.80 17.97
CA ALA A 212 12.14 -9.68 17.99
C ALA A 212 10.72 -10.10 18.39
N PHE A 213 10.24 -11.22 17.84
CA PHE A 213 8.94 -11.80 18.21
C PHE A 213 8.89 -12.17 19.68
N TRP A 214 9.94 -12.83 20.16
CA TRP A 214 10.03 -13.23 21.56
C TRP A 214 10.01 -12.01 22.50
N ASP A 215 10.78 -10.98 22.18
CA ASP A 215 10.82 -9.74 22.97
C ASP A 215 9.46 -9.04 22.97
N ALA A 216 8.79 -8.93 21.82
CA ALA A 216 7.47 -8.32 21.70
C ALA A 216 6.40 -9.07 22.53
N ILE A 217 6.41 -10.41 22.50
CA ILE A 217 5.50 -11.24 23.29
C ILE A 217 5.79 -11.05 24.79
N ARG A 218 7.07 -11.08 25.19
CA ARG A 218 7.49 -10.90 26.59
C ARG A 218 7.01 -9.54 27.13
N GLN A 219 7.30 -8.45 26.42
CA GLN A 219 6.88 -7.10 26.81
C GLN A 219 5.35 -6.98 26.90
N SER A 220 4.61 -7.55 25.95
CA SER A 220 3.15 -7.56 26.01
C SER A 220 2.61 -8.34 27.21
N TYR A 221 3.25 -9.44 27.59
CA TYR A 221 2.87 -10.23 28.75
C TYR A 221 3.14 -9.48 30.06
N GLU A 222 4.33 -8.90 30.21
CA GLU A 222 4.74 -8.13 31.39
C GLU A 222 3.85 -6.89 31.59
N SER A 223 3.55 -6.17 30.50
CA SER A 223 2.65 -5.01 30.53
C SER A 223 1.23 -5.37 30.99
N LYS A 224 0.72 -6.56 30.62
CA LYS A 224 -0.59 -7.04 31.07
C LYS A 224 -0.55 -7.49 32.54
N LYS A 225 0.53 -8.14 32.97
CA LYS A 225 0.69 -8.57 34.37
C LYS A 225 0.78 -7.39 35.33
N GLY A 226 1.51 -6.33 34.95
CA GLY A 226 1.62 -5.11 35.76
C GLY A 226 0.29 -4.38 35.95
N LYS A 227 -0.62 -4.42 34.96
CA LYS A 227 -1.96 -3.82 35.04
C LYS A 227 -2.96 -4.61 35.90
N VAL A 228 -2.68 -5.87 36.21
CA VAL A 228 -3.57 -6.72 37.05
C VAL A 228 -3.22 -6.60 38.54
N GLN A 229 -2.08 -6.00 38.87
CA GLN A 229 -1.59 -5.85 40.26
C GLN A 229 -1.76 -4.42 40.81
N THR A 230 -2.36 -3.51 40.05
CA THR A 230 -2.75 -2.14 40.43
C THR A 230 -4.25 -1.99 40.37
#